data_AF-A0A2V4EAA8-F1
#
_entry.id   AF-A0A2V4EAA8-F1
#
_cell.length_a   1.000
_cell.length_b   1.000
_cell.length_c   1.000
_cell.angle_alpha   90.00
_cell.angle_beta   90.00
_cell.angle_gamma   90.00
#
_symmetry.space_group_name_H-M   'P 1'
#
loop_
_entity.id
_entity.type
_entity.pdbx_description
1 polymer ?
#
loop_
_entity_poly.entity_id
_entity_poly.type
_entity_poly.pdbx_seq_one_letter_code
_entity_poly.pdbx_strand_id
1 'polypeptide(L)'
;MVWLISLLLTTCRSQALTAKTSNIIHGNAPYLSFDGGLTSVTSSEGFLWITLSNGIKFTPANNNSSIKPIELPNSGQSFADIGMLVPTDSNSIALNSLIGSPNNFWGDDDGDGQGVDGITATGSLNLSIVDKNGNAVARNEVLKICDAPYKVTLMSTDGTLRTRYGVPDSSSFSASSATYYVNPNEHPKVCFAKPNLIYGSNTEINGIDFRGPVSIWNSNKGFIPQSINPSSYHLNFPTTGANNLYFDLDIGGAQSLIWPEQIEHGGITATLEPNSTGTSVRVTLTGPVATPSQWGFTGSNNIVKPELPQLFELVGKDGNGNAVVKYGFTLKQWFVNRGSKKDTAINQALWCRDIGYRMPEVKDLTNAACTGAWSGPRCQGAVGATPSSVGNYYQRRIGAGFFTEWGHMIFYPNAGIGNDYFYWTSDSVGSEQFIVYPYGGDFYKYDASSDFYVFCSLP
;
A
#
# COMPACT_ATOMS: atom_id res chain seq x y z
N MET A 1 -26.72 82.13 -50.79
CA MET A 1 -25.88 81.77 -49.63
C MET A 1 -26.33 80.41 -49.12
N VAL A 2 -25.72 79.33 -49.62
CA VAL A 2 -25.53 78.05 -48.91
C VAL A 2 -24.27 77.43 -49.53
N TRP A 3 -23.23 77.31 -48.73
CA TRP A 3 -22.03 76.52 -49.01
C TRP A 3 -22.42 75.04 -49.04
N LEU A 4 -22.07 74.31 -50.10
CA LEU A 4 -21.94 72.86 -50.03
C LEU A 4 -20.47 72.51 -50.28
N ILE A 5 -19.84 72.01 -49.23
CA ILE A 5 -18.46 71.55 -49.18
C ILE A 5 -18.36 70.27 -50.00
N SER A 6 -17.65 70.32 -51.13
CA SER A 6 -17.29 69.11 -51.88
C SER A 6 -16.04 68.51 -51.24
N LEU A 7 -16.23 67.42 -50.48
CA LEU A 7 -15.15 66.62 -49.92
C LEU A 7 -14.35 65.99 -51.08
N LEU A 8 -13.11 66.46 -51.32
CA LEU A 8 -12.17 65.75 -52.19
C LEU A 8 -11.73 64.47 -51.46
N LEU A 9 -12.32 63.34 -51.85
CA LEU A 9 -11.77 62.01 -51.55
C LEU A 9 -10.50 61.83 -52.38
N THR A 10 -9.34 62.12 -51.78
CA THR A 10 -8.05 61.72 -52.32
C THR A 10 -7.96 60.19 -52.29
N THR A 11 -8.09 59.56 -53.45
CA THR A 11 -7.78 58.14 -53.60
C THR A 11 -6.27 57.96 -53.44
N CYS A 12 -5.81 57.62 -52.24
CA CYS A 12 -4.46 57.10 -52.04
C CYS A 12 -4.36 55.78 -52.80
N ARG A 13 -3.72 55.79 -53.97
CA ARG A 13 -3.30 54.55 -54.62
C ARG A 13 -2.16 53.97 -53.79
N SER A 14 -2.44 52.94 -52.98
CA SER A 14 -1.37 52.10 -52.42
C SER A 14 -0.58 51.52 -53.59
N GLN A 15 0.61 52.07 -53.84
CA GLN A 15 1.60 51.44 -54.68
C GLN A 15 2.27 50.36 -53.83
N ALA A 16 1.94 49.10 -54.09
CA ALA A 16 2.69 47.99 -53.52
C ALA A 16 4.07 47.95 -54.18
N LEU A 17 5.12 48.27 -53.42
CA LEU A 17 6.50 48.05 -53.84
C LEU A 17 6.76 46.55 -53.91
N THR A 18 6.84 46.00 -55.11
CA THR A 18 7.37 44.65 -55.32
C THR A 18 8.89 44.70 -55.32
N ALA A 19 9.50 44.26 -54.22
CA ALA A 19 10.92 43.92 -54.17
C ALA A 19 11.10 42.45 -54.55
N LYS A 20 12.07 42.15 -55.42
CA LYS A 20 12.43 40.79 -55.82
C LYS A 20 13.90 40.55 -55.50
N THR A 21 14.19 39.59 -54.64
CA THR A 21 15.57 39.20 -54.32
C THR A 21 16.10 38.21 -55.36
N SER A 22 17.42 38.23 -55.59
CA SER A 22 18.09 37.25 -56.44
C SER A 22 18.25 35.89 -55.77
N ASN A 23 18.29 35.86 -54.44
CA ASN A 23 18.43 34.66 -53.61
C ASN A 23 17.25 34.57 -52.62
N ILE A 24 17.05 33.37 -52.07
CA ILE A 24 16.11 33.13 -50.97
C ILE A 24 16.56 33.96 -49.76
N ILE A 25 15.63 34.66 -49.13
CA ILE A 25 15.88 35.34 -47.84
C ILE A 25 15.83 34.26 -46.77
N HIS A 26 16.92 34.14 -46.01
CA HIS A 26 16.99 33.26 -44.86
C HIS A 26 16.62 34.02 -43.60
N GLY A 27 15.65 33.48 -42.88
CA GLY A 27 15.15 34.00 -41.62
C GLY A 27 15.51 33.08 -40.46
N ASN A 28 14.64 33.04 -39.47
CA ASN A 28 14.78 32.23 -38.26
C ASN A 28 13.78 31.05 -38.29
N ALA A 29 14.15 29.94 -37.67
CA ALA A 29 13.19 28.85 -37.48
C ALA A 29 12.22 29.22 -36.34
N PRO A 30 10.95 28.78 -36.38
CA PRO A 30 10.09 28.86 -35.21
C PRO A 30 10.67 28.06 -34.05
N TYR A 31 10.33 28.41 -32.81
CA TYR A 31 10.84 27.73 -31.62
C TYR A 31 9.79 27.64 -30.51
N LEU A 32 9.99 26.70 -29.58
CA LEU A 32 9.20 26.67 -28.36
C LEU A 32 9.66 27.81 -27.45
N SER A 33 8.69 28.47 -26.82
CA SER A 33 8.95 29.52 -25.84
C SER A 33 7.89 29.46 -24.75
N PHE A 34 8.29 29.71 -23.51
CA PHE A 34 7.41 29.66 -22.33
C PHE A 34 7.26 31.03 -21.65
N ASP A 35 7.89 32.05 -22.21
CA ASP A 35 7.99 33.41 -21.68
C ASP A 35 7.62 34.47 -22.73
N GLY A 36 6.77 34.09 -23.69
CA GLY A 36 6.25 34.99 -24.72
C GLY A 36 7.25 35.35 -25.81
N GLY A 37 8.19 34.45 -26.11
CA GLY A 37 9.20 34.61 -27.17
C GLY A 37 10.52 35.22 -26.69
N LEU A 38 10.76 35.36 -25.38
CA LEU A 38 12.02 35.93 -24.88
C LEU A 38 13.16 34.92 -24.94
N THR A 39 12.85 33.64 -24.71
CA THR A 39 13.82 32.54 -24.82
C THR A 39 13.33 31.47 -25.78
N SER A 40 14.25 30.98 -26.61
CA SER A 40 14.05 29.82 -27.46
C SER A 40 14.56 28.56 -26.77
N VAL A 41 13.80 27.47 -26.86
CA VAL A 41 14.19 26.18 -26.32
C VAL A 41 13.97 25.06 -27.33
N THR A 42 14.86 24.08 -27.30
CA THR A 42 14.83 22.90 -28.18
C THR A 42 14.29 21.65 -27.48
N SER A 43 13.90 21.79 -26.20
CA SER A 43 13.37 20.72 -25.36
C SER A 43 11.93 21.00 -24.97
N SER A 44 11.13 19.94 -24.92
CA SER A 44 9.75 19.95 -24.43
C SER A 44 9.61 19.94 -22.90
N GLU A 45 10.73 19.97 -22.16
CA GLU A 45 10.77 19.92 -20.70
C GLU A 45 9.98 21.05 -20.02
N GLY A 46 9.89 22.23 -20.64
CA GLY A 46 9.14 23.36 -20.09
C GLY A 46 7.63 23.14 -20.03
N PHE A 47 7.09 22.07 -20.64
CA PHE A 47 5.71 21.63 -20.46
C PHE A 47 5.48 20.78 -19.20
N LEU A 48 6.54 20.22 -18.62
CA LEU A 48 6.45 19.12 -17.66
C LEU A 48 6.42 19.60 -16.20
N TRP A 49 5.81 20.75 -15.93
CA TRP A 49 5.68 21.30 -14.57
C TRP A 49 4.37 20.87 -13.90
N ILE A 50 4.36 20.96 -12.57
CA ILE A 50 3.15 20.82 -11.75
C ILE A 50 3.00 22.04 -10.84
N THR A 51 1.77 22.43 -10.51
CA THR A 51 1.48 23.52 -9.58
C THR A 51 0.51 23.05 -8.51
N LEU A 52 0.86 23.23 -7.24
CA LEU A 52 0.00 22.88 -6.12
C LEU A 52 -1.14 23.91 -5.97
N SER A 53 -2.18 23.55 -5.22
CA SER A 53 -3.34 24.43 -4.96
C SER A 53 -2.99 25.74 -4.25
N ASN A 54 -1.83 25.82 -3.60
CA ASN A 54 -1.32 27.05 -2.97
C ASN A 54 -0.45 27.90 -3.92
N GLY A 55 -0.37 27.53 -5.20
CA GLY A 55 0.38 28.25 -6.23
C GLY A 55 1.86 27.87 -6.34
N ILE A 56 2.40 27.01 -5.47
CA ILE A 56 3.80 26.57 -5.56
C ILE A 56 3.99 25.75 -6.83
N LYS A 57 4.95 26.15 -7.67
CA LYS A 57 5.29 25.50 -8.94
C LYS A 57 6.55 24.65 -8.82
N PHE A 58 6.45 23.39 -9.24
CA PHE A 58 7.58 22.49 -9.43
C PHE A 58 7.81 22.26 -10.93
N THR A 59 9.07 22.26 -11.31
CA THR A 59 9.58 22.03 -12.65
C THR A 59 10.56 20.88 -12.58
N PRO A 60 10.92 20.26 -13.71
CA PRO A 60 11.90 19.18 -13.69
C PRO A 60 13.25 19.62 -13.10
N ALA A 61 13.66 20.87 -13.33
CA ALA A 61 14.91 21.45 -12.82
C ALA A 61 14.98 21.64 -11.29
N ASN A 62 13.85 21.79 -10.59
CA ASN A 62 13.80 22.02 -9.14
C ASN A 62 13.08 20.89 -8.37
N ASN A 63 12.97 19.71 -8.99
CA ASN A 63 12.29 18.56 -8.43
C ASN A 63 13.26 17.63 -7.69
N ASN A 64 13.16 17.58 -6.36
CA ASN A 64 13.88 16.63 -5.50
C ASN A 64 12.94 15.60 -4.84
N SER A 65 11.75 15.41 -5.42
CA SER A 65 10.67 14.63 -4.80
C SER A 65 10.98 13.15 -4.60
N SER A 66 11.93 12.60 -5.36
CA SER A 66 12.42 11.23 -5.18
C SER A 66 13.11 11.00 -3.83
N ILE A 67 13.62 12.07 -3.22
CA ILE A 67 14.23 12.04 -1.88
C ILE A 67 13.22 12.52 -0.83
N LYS A 68 12.55 13.64 -1.11
CA LYS A 68 11.54 14.23 -0.22
C LYS A 68 10.25 14.46 -0.99
N PRO A 69 9.28 13.53 -0.93
CA PRO A 69 8.01 13.68 -1.64
C PRO A 69 7.32 15.01 -1.36
N ILE A 70 6.66 15.54 -2.38
CA ILE A 70 5.93 16.81 -2.33
C ILE A 70 4.66 16.58 -1.51
N GLU A 71 4.54 17.27 -0.38
CA GLU A 71 3.33 17.24 0.43
C GLU A 71 2.27 18.17 -0.17
N LEU A 72 1.05 17.68 -0.33
CA LEU A 72 -0.06 18.50 -0.77
C LEU A 72 -0.38 19.60 0.26
N PRO A 73 -0.87 20.78 -0.15
CA PRO A 73 -1.10 21.85 0.81
C PRO A 73 -2.25 21.58 1.78
N ASN A 74 -3.31 20.89 1.35
CA ASN A 74 -4.52 20.68 2.14
C ASN A 74 -4.91 19.20 2.24
N SER A 75 -5.64 18.85 3.29
CA SER A 75 -6.20 17.51 3.47
C SER A 75 -7.37 17.27 2.48
N GLY A 76 -7.59 16.01 2.13
CA GLY A 76 -8.70 15.62 1.24
C GLY A 76 -8.50 15.97 -0.24
N GLN A 77 -7.29 16.34 -0.65
CA GLN A 77 -6.97 16.69 -2.03
C GLN A 77 -6.73 15.46 -2.92
N SER A 78 -6.88 15.69 -4.22
CA SER A 78 -6.69 14.74 -5.32
C SER A 78 -5.67 15.27 -6.33
N PHE A 79 -5.37 14.50 -7.37
CA PHE A 79 -4.56 15.01 -8.48
C PHE A 79 -5.28 16.08 -9.33
N ALA A 80 -6.60 16.19 -9.25
CA ALA A 80 -7.36 17.26 -9.89
C ALA A 80 -7.03 18.64 -9.27
N ASP A 81 -6.54 18.67 -8.03
CA ASP A 81 -6.10 19.88 -7.34
C ASP A 81 -4.64 20.27 -7.66
N ILE A 82 -3.94 19.44 -8.45
CA ILE A 82 -2.59 19.74 -8.95
C ILE A 82 -2.72 20.26 -10.39
N GLY A 83 -2.35 21.51 -10.59
CA GLY A 83 -2.28 22.15 -11.90
C GLY A 83 -1.23 21.50 -12.79
N MET A 84 -1.64 21.11 -13.99
CA MET A 84 -0.81 20.56 -15.06
C MET A 84 -1.35 21.07 -16.39
N LEU A 85 -0.56 20.95 -17.46
CA LEU A 85 -1.03 21.26 -18.82
C LEU A 85 -1.95 20.16 -19.40
N VAL A 86 -1.86 18.94 -18.89
CA VAL A 86 -2.79 17.85 -19.23
C VAL A 86 -4.14 18.15 -18.55
N PRO A 87 -5.26 18.19 -19.30
CA PRO A 87 -6.60 18.43 -18.76
C PRO A 87 -6.99 17.44 -17.67
N THR A 88 -7.84 17.84 -16.73
CA THR A 88 -8.23 17.02 -15.58
C THR A 88 -9.11 15.82 -15.94
N ASP A 89 -9.76 15.84 -17.11
CA ASP A 89 -10.63 14.79 -17.64
C ASP A 89 -9.93 13.86 -18.66
N SER A 90 -8.63 14.07 -18.90
CA SER A 90 -7.84 13.30 -19.86
C SER A 90 -6.46 12.95 -19.30
N ASN A 91 -5.84 11.91 -19.83
CA ASN A 91 -4.44 11.57 -19.56
C ASN A 91 -3.50 12.02 -20.69
N SER A 92 -4.00 12.74 -21.69
CA SER A 92 -3.18 13.28 -22.78
C SER A 92 -3.74 14.57 -23.38
N ILE A 93 -2.85 15.35 -23.99
CA ILE A 93 -3.20 16.55 -24.79
C ILE A 93 -2.19 16.71 -25.93
N ALA A 94 -2.68 17.11 -27.11
CA ALA A 94 -1.82 17.41 -28.24
C ALA A 94 -1.04 18.71 -28.02
N LEU A 95 0.26 18.73 -28.35
CA LEU A 95 1.10 19.94 -28.23
C LEU A 95 0.58 21.09 -29.10
N ASN A 96 -0.11 20.78 -30.20
CA ASN A 96 -0.79 21.77 -31.03
C ASN A 96 -1.80 22.63 -30.25
N SER A 97 -2.41 22.08 -29.19
CA SER A 97 -3.34 22.83 -28.33
C SER A 97 -2.62 23.80 -27.39
N LEU A 98 -1.34 23.58 -27.12
CA LEU A 98 -0.53 24.36 -26.17
C LEU A 98 0.19 25.54 -26.85
N ILE A 99 0.40 25.47 -28.16
CA ILE A 99 0.91 26.60 -28.95
C ILE A 99 -0.21 27.58 -29.33
N GLY A 100 -1.47 27.18 -29.19
CA GLY A 100 -2.64 28.05 -29.40
C GLY A 100 -2.99 28.89 -28.16
N SER A 101 -3.98 29.77 -28.33
CA SER A 101 -4.56 30.53 -27.23
C SER A 101 -5.17 29.61 -26.16
N PRO A 102 -5.00 29.90 -24.86
CA PRO A 102 -4.41 31.12 -24.29
C PRO A 102 -2.89 31.07 -24.07
N ASN A 103 -2.26 29.91 -24.26
CA ASN A 103 -0.88 29.68 -23.83
C ASN A 103 0.15 30.32 -24.75
N ASN A 104 0.00 30.15 -26.07
CA ASN A 104 0.93 30.66 -27.08
C ASN A 104 2.40 30.25 -26.81
N PHE A 105 2.64 28.96 -26.48
CA PHE A 105 3.98 28.46 -26.15
C PHE A 105 4.90 28.24 -27.37
N TRP A 106 5.07 29.29 -28.18
CA TRP A 106 5.96 29.31 -29.33
C TRP A 106 6.44 30.74 -29.59
N GLY A 107 7.51 30.89 -30.37
CA GLY A 107 8.03 32.17 -30.83
C GLY A 107 8.60 32.04 -32.23
N ASP A 108 8.68 33.18 -32.91
CA ASP A 108 9.18 33.30 -34.28
C ASP A 108 9.62 34.74 -34.54
N ASP A 109 10.91 34.95 -34.78
CA ASP A 109 11.55 36.27 -34.69
C ASP A 109 11.25 37.16 -35.92
N ASP A 110 10.95 36.56 -37.06
CA ASP A 110 10.60 37.22 -38.32
C ASP A 110 9.09 37.19 -38.64
N GLY A 111 8.30 36.47 -37.83
CA GLY A 111 6.83 36.57 -37.79
C GLY A 111 6.09 35.75 -38.85
N ASP A 112 6.75 34.76 -39.46
CA ASP A 112 6.21 33.83 -40.43
C ASP A 112 5.09 32.90 -39.88
N GLY A 113 5.04 32.72 -38.56
CA GLY A 113 4.00 31.96 -37.88
C GLY A 113 2.72 32.72 -37.54
N GLN A 114 2.66 34.02 -37.83
CA GLN A 114 1.50 34.85 -37.45
C GLN A 114 0.25 34.58 -38.30
N GLY A 115 -0.93 34.78 -37.70
CA GLY A 115 -2.23 34.64 -38.36
C GLY A 115 -2.89 33.28 -38.16
N VAL A 116 -4.06 33.11 -38.79
CA VAL A 116 -4.85 31.87 -38.68
C VAL A 116 -4.10 30.72 -39.33
N ASP A 117 -3.88 29.65 -38.56
CA ASP A 117 -3.13 28.46 -38.96
C ASP A 117 -1.71 28.78 -39.48
N GLY A 118 -1.09 29.84 -38.95
CA GLY A 118 0.28 30.24 -39.29
C GLY A 118 1.35 29.34 -38.69
N ILE A 119 1.05 28.66 -37.58
CA ILE A 119 1.94 27.76 -36.85
C ILE A 119 1.23 26.43 -36.53
N THR A 120 1.97 25.33 -36.57
CA THR A 120 1.51 24.00 -36.18
C THR A 120 2.57 23.27 -35.35
N ALA A 121 2.13 22.42 -34.42
CA ALA A 121 3.01 21.54 -33.65
C ALA A 121 2.55 20.09 -33.76
N THR A 122 3.52 19.17 -33.89
CA THR A 122 3.28 17.73 -33.74
C THR A 122 3.65 17.27 -32.33
N GLY A 123 3.16 16.10 -31.92
CA GLY A 123 3.47 15.49 -30.63
C GLY A 123 2.38 15.69 -29.55
N SER A 124 2.61 15.12 -28.38
CA SER A 124 1.64 15.09 -27.28
C SER A 124 2.30 15.13 -25.91
N LEU A 125 1.58 15.64 -24.92
CA LEU A 125 1.84 15.40 -23.51
C LEU A 125 0.98 14.25 -23.01
N ASN A 126 1.56 13.41 -22.15
CA ASN A 126 0.92 12.26 -21.53
C ASN A 126 1.15 12.26 -20.03
N LEU A 127 0.16 11.78 -19.29
CA LEU A 127 0.13 11.70 -17.84
C LEU A 127 -0.08 10.25 -17.40
N SER A 128 0.73 9.81 -16.44
CA SER A 128 0.54 8.56 -15.70
C SER A 128 0.56 8.86 -14.20
N ILE A 129 -0.40 8.30 -13.47
CA ILE A 129 -0.49 8.44 -12.01
C ILE A 129 -0.63 7.04 -11.42
N VAL A 130 0.27 6.69 -10.51
CA VAL A 130 0.20 5.42 -9.78
C VAL A 130 0.44 5.61 -8.28
N ASP A 131 -0.11 4.72 -7.46
CA ASP A 131 0.18 4.62 -6.03
C ASP A 131 1.57 4.01 -5.77
N LYS A 132 1.95 3.91 -4.49
CA LYS A 132 3.23 3.29 -4.05
C LYS A 132 3.39 1.82 -4.47
N ASN A 133 2.30 1.15 -4.78
CA ASN A 133 2.27 -0.25 -5.18
C ASN A 133 2.21 -0.42 -6.72
N GLY A 134 2.14 0.69 -7.48
CA GLY A 134 2.07 0.69 -8.94
C GLY A 134 0.65 0.58 -9.52
N ASN A 135 -0.39 0.68 -8.70
CA ASN A 135 -1.78 0.69 -9.20
C ASN A 135 -2.12 2.05 -9.78
N ALA A 136 -2.84 2.08 -10.90
CA ALA A 136 -3.31 3.32 -11.50
C ALA A 136 -4.31 4.04 -10.58
N VAL A 137 -4.17 5.37 -10.47
CA VAL A 137 -5.01 6.21 -9.61
C VAL A 137 -5.77 7.22 -10.46
N ALA A 138 -7.07 7.37 -10.21
CA ALA A 138 -7.90 8.31 -10.95
C ALA A 138 -7.56 9.75 -10.56
N ARG A 139 -7.71 10.69 -11.50
CA ARG A 139 -7.38 12.11 -11.29
C ARG A 139 -8.15 12.74 -10.11
N ASN A 140 -9.40 12.35 -9.94
CA ASN A 140 -10.33 12.87 -8.93
C ASN A 140 -10.35 12.06 -7.62
N GLU A 141 -9.55 11.01 -7.50
CA GLU A 141 -9.49 10.21 -6.29
C GLU A 141 -8.78 10.98 -5.18
N VAL A 142 -9.42 11.06 -4.01
CA VAL A 142 -8.83 11.65 -2.81
C VAL A 142 -7.66 10.78 -2.35
N LEU A 143 -6.49 11.40 -2.20
CA LEU A 143 -5.26 10.69 -1.89
C LEU A 143 -5.22 10.26 -0.42
N LYS A 144 -4.90 8.99 -0.20
CA LYS A 144 -4.72 8.38 1.13
C LYS A 144 -3.24 8.20 1.46
N ILE A 145 -2.87 8.42 2.71
CA ILE A 145 -1.47 8.30 3.16
C ILE A 145 -0.92 6.87 3.06
N CYS A 146 -1.79 5.85 3.11
CA CYS A 146 -1.39 4.46 3.03
C CYS A 146 -0.97 3.99 1.64
N ASP A 147 -1.37 4.74 0.61
CA ASP A 147 -1.05 4.49 -0.79
C ASP A 147 0.06 5.43 -1.29
N ALA A 148 0.53 6.34 -0.42
CA ALA A 148 1.60 7.30 -0.68
C ALA A 148 3.01 6.71 -0.42
N PRO A 149 4.08 7.25 -1.04
CA PRO A 149 4.05 8.32 -2.03
C PRO A 149 3.50 7.85 -3.37
N TYR A 150 2.71 8.70 -4.01
CA TYR A 150 2.22 8.49 -5.35
C TYR A 150 3.26 8.95 -6.37
N LYS A 151 3.30 8.30 -7.53
CA LYS A 151 4.19 8.65 -8.64
C LYS A 151 3.38 9.27 -9.78
N VAL A 152 3.65 10.53 -10.08
CA VAL A 152 3.12 11.27 -11.22
C VAL A 152 4.21 11.36 -12.29
N THR A 153 3.96 10.82 -13.48
CA THR A 153 4.88 10.90 -14.61
C THR A 153 4.25 11.71 -15.72
N LEU A 154 4.90 12.82 -16.09
CA LEU A 154 4.57 13.64 -17.24
C LEU A 154 5.57 13.37 -18.35
N MET A 155 5.10 13.09 -19.56
CA MET A 155 5.94 12.81 -20.71
C MET A 155 5.51 13.65 -21.90
N SER A 156 6.49 14.21 -22.62
CA SER A 156 6.29 14.78 -23.94
C SER A 156 6.95 13.90 -24.98
N THR A 157 6.30 13.73 -26.13
CA THR A 157 6.92 13.10 -27.30
C THR A 157 7.86 14.06 -28.03
N ASP A 158 8.68 13.52 -28.93
CA ASP A 158 9.32 14.33 -29.96
C ASP A 158 8.27 15.04 -30.81
N GLY A 159 8.66 16.13 -31.43
CA GLY A 159 7.79 16.85 -32.34
C GLY A 159 8.51 17.91 -33.16
N THR A 160 7.72 18.58 -33.99
CA THR A 160 8.16 19.59 -34.92
C THR A 160 7.23 20.79 -34.81
N LEU A 161 7.81 21.98 -34.69
CA LEU A 161 7.12 23.24 -34.95
C LEU A 161 7.30 23.59 -36.42
N ARG A 162 6.21 24.00 -37.07
CA ARG A 162 6.24 24.37 -38.49
C ARG A 162 5.37 25.60 -38.72
N THR A 163 5.99 26.63 -39.27
CA THR A 163 5.32 27.83 -39.78
C THR A 163 4.86 27.61 -41.21
N ARG A 164 3.94 28.45 -41.68
CA ARG A 164 3.46 28.42 -43.06
C ARG A 164 4.46 29.00 -44.05
N TYR A 165 5.26 29.96 -43.59
CA TYR A 165 6.27 30.68 -44.36
C TYR A 165 7.63 30.59 -43.64
N GLY A 166 8.66 31.18 -44.24
CA GLY A 166 10.01 31.21 -43.67
C GLY A 166 10.98 30.19 -44.25
N VAL A 167 12.26 30.49 -44.14
CA VAL A 167 13.35 29.58 -44.50
C VAL A 167 14.48 29.72 -43.46
N PRO A 168 14.64 28.75 -42.54
CA PRO A 168 13.85 27.52 -42.38
C PRO A 168 12.44 27.75 -41.86
N ASP A 169 11.47 26.94 -42.30
CA ASP A 169 10.05 27.00 -41.89
C ASP A 169 9.71 26.08 -40.70
N SER A 170 10.70 25.42 -40.12
CA SER A 170 10.47 24.42 -39.09
C SER A 170 11.66 24.19 -38.18
N SER A 171 11.36 23.73 -36.96
CA SER A 171 12.31 23.25 -35.98
C SER A 171 11.79 21.99 -35.30
N SER A 172 12.71 21.16 -34.82
CA SER A 172 12.37 19.95 -34.06
C SER A 172 12.71 20.14 -32.59
N PHE A 173 11.92 19.51 -31.73
CA PHE A 173 12.19 19.43 -30.30
C PHE A 173 12.16 17.98 -29.84
N SER A 174 13.00 17.67 -28.85
CA SER A 174 13.14 16.32 -28.32
C SER A 174 12.06 16.00 -27.29
N ALA A 175 11.72 14.71 -27.21
CA ALA A 175 10.96 14.12 -26.12
C ALA A 175 11.61 14.40 -24.76
N SER A 176 10.79 14.46 -23.71
CA SER A 176 11.26 14.62 -22.34
C SER A 176 10.29 13.97 -21.35
N SER A 177 10.74 13.69 -20.14
CA SER A 177 9.94 13.07 -19.09
C SER A 177 10.32 13.60 -17.71
N ALA A 178 9.33 13.81 -16.86
CA ALA A 178 9.50 14.23 -15.48
C ALA A 178 8.64 13.36 -14.55
N THR A 179 9.22 12.94 -13.44
CA THR A 179 8.53 12.14 -12.42
C THR A 179 8.52 12.86 -11.08
N TYR A 180 7.33 13.05 -10.53
CA TYR A 180 7.08 13.68 -9.23
C TYR A 180 6.53 12.66 -8.25
N TYR A 181 7.02 12.69 -7.01
CA TYR A 181 6.48 11.92 -5.91
C TYR A 181 5.66 12.81 -4.99
N VAL A 182 4.43 12.40 -4.68
CA VAL A 182 3.46 13.24 -3.97
C VAL A 182 2.90 12.50 -2.75
N ASN A 183 2.82 13.18 -1.62
CA ASN A 183 2.14 12.73 -0.40
C ASN A 183 0.90 13.61 -0.15
N PRO A 184 -0.22 13.03 0.33
CA PRO A 184 -1.32 13.84 0.86
C PRO A 184 -0.92 14.55 2.14
N ASN A 185 -1.61 15.65 2.47
CA ASN A 185 -1.55 16.26 3.80
C ASN A 185 -2.41 15.45 4.78
N GLU A 186 -1.87 14.31 5.20
CA GLU A 186 -2.48 13.42 6.19
C GLU A 186 -1.43 13.06 7.24
N HIS A 187 -1.88 12.97 8.50
CA HIS A 187 -1.02 12.45 9.56
C HIS A 187 -0.64 10.99 9.29
N PRO A 188 0.57 10.58 9.71
CA PRO A 188 0.98 9.18 9.62
C PRO A 188 0.01 8.27 10.37
N LYS A 189 -0.14 7.04 9.87
CA LYS A 189 -0.97 6.03 10.51
C LYS A 189 -0.48 4.64 10.18
N VAL A 190 -0.88 3.68 10.99
CA VAL A 190 -0.68 2.27 10.68
C VAL A 190 -1.64 1.88 9.55
N CYS A 191 -1.07 1.40 8.46
CA CYS A 191 -1.80 0.98 7.27
C CYS A 191 -2.09 -0.51 7.29
N PHE A 192 -1.14 -1.31 7.78
CA PHE A 192 -1.27 -2.75 7.89
C PHE A 192 -0.54 -3.28 9.11
N ALA A 193 -1.03 -4.40 9.66
CA ALA A 193 -0.30 -5.24 10.59
C ALA A 193 0.02 -6.57 9.89
N LYS A 194 1.31 -6.82 9.72
CA LYS A 194 1.84 -7.86 8.82
C LYS A 194 2.43 -9.03 9.61
N PRO A 195 1.67 -10.11 9.85
CA PRO A 195 2.27 -11.39 10.21
C PRO A 195 2.96 -12.00 8.97
N ASN A 196 3.37 -13.27 9.07
CA ASN A 196 3.71 -14.06 7.90
C ASN A 196 2.56 -14.01 6.86
N LEU A 197 2.90 -13.73 5.59
CA LEU A 197 1.93 -13.61 4.50
C LEU A 197 1.67 -14.93 3.76
N ILE A 198 2.48 -15.96 3.98
CA ILE A 198 2.33 -17.25 3.31
C ILE A 198 1.03 -17.93 3.73
N TYR A 199 0.33 -18.53 2.77
CA TYR A 199 -1.09 -18.91 2.81
C TYR A 199 -1.97 -17.72 3.18
N GLY A 200 -1.85 -16.68 2.36
CA GLY A 200 -2.60 -15.44 2.45
C GLY A 200 -3.06 -14.94 1.08
N SER A 201 -2.89 -15.74 0.04
CA SER A 201 -3.29 -15.43 -1.33
C SER A 201 -4.09 -16.60 -1.94
N ASN A 202 -4.50 -16.41 -3.20
CA ASN A 202 -5.17 -17.43 -4.02
C ASN A 202 -4.26 -18.01 -5.10
N THR A 203 -2.96 -17.73 -5.06
CA THR A 203 -1.98 -18.19 -6.07
C THR A 203 -0.99 -19.21 -5.51
N GLU A 204 -0.99 -19.43 -4.20
CA GLU A 204 -0.06 -20.32 -3.52
C GLU A 204 -0.37 -21.79 -3.74
N ILE A 205 -1.65 -22.15 -3.78
CA ILE A 205 -2.09 -23.50 -4.11
C ILE A 205 -3.25 -23.40 -5.10
N ASN A 206 -3.13 -24.12 -6.21
CA ASN A 206 -4.13 -24.11 -7.26
C ASN A 206 -5.51 -24.55 -6.72
N GLY A 207 -6.52 -23.70 -6.93
CA GLY A 207 -7.91 -23.97 -6.51
C GLY A 207 -8.22 -23.63 -5.04
N ILE A 208 -7.28 -23.03 -4.30
CA ILE A 208 -7.46 -22.69 -2.88
C ILE A 208 -7.26 -21.18 -2.68
N ASP A 209 -8.19 -20.56 -1.95
CA ASP A 209 -8.15 -19.12 -1.67
C ASP A 209 -8.07 -18.86 -0.16
N PHE A 210 -6.84 -18.66 0.34
CA PHE A 210 -6.58 -18.36 1.75
C PHE A 210 -6.90 -16.91 2.14
N ARG A 211 -7.30 -16.05 1.19
CA ARG A 211 -7.54 -14.64 1.46
C ARG A 211 -8.74 -14.48 2.38
N GLY A 212 -8.61 -13.52 3.30
CA GLY A 212 -9.75 -12.93 3.97
C GLY A 212 -10.54 -11.99 3.05
N PRO A 213 -11.65 -11.42 3.54
CA PRO A 213 -12.29 -10.29 2.90
C PRO A 213 -11.29 -9.15 2.67
N VAL A 214 -11.44 -8.43 1.56
CA VAL A 214 -10.57 -7.30 1.19
C VAL A 214 -10.58 -6.15 2.20
N SER A 215 -11.59 -6.08 3.07
CA SER A 215 -11.67 -5.12 4.17
C SER A 215 -10.86 -5.53 5.41
N ILE A 216 -10.40 -6.79 5.48
CA ILE A 216 -9.67 -7.35 6.62
C ILE A 216 -8.23 -7.72 6.21
N TRP A 217 -8.03 -8.26 5.01
CA TRP A 217 -6.77 -8.83 4.59
C TRP A 217 -6.35 -8.36 3.20
N ASN A 218 -5.08 -7.97 3.09
CA ASN A 218 -4.39 -7.70 1.85
C ASN A 218 -3.26 -8.72 1.66
N SER A 219 -3.27 -9.49 0.56
CA SER A 219 -2.29 -10.57 0.32
C SER A 219 -0.82 -10.12 0.32
N ASN A 220 -0.55 -8.84 0.01
CA ASN A 220 0.80 -8.31 -0.06
C ASN A 220 1.25 -7.59 1.23
N LYS A 221 0.28 -7.22 2.09
CA LYS A 221 0.51 -6.29 3.21
C LYS A 221 0.04 -6.80 4.58
N GLY A 222 -0.88 -7.76 4.64
CA GLY A 222 -1.36 -8.36 5.88
C GLY A 222 -2.73 -7.84 6.31
N PHE A 223 -2.96 -7.78 7.62
CA PHE A 223 -4.23 -7.34 8.18
C PHE A 223 -4.39 -5.82 8.10
N ILE A 224 -5.60 -5.38 7.74
CA ILE A 224 -6.00 -3.98 7.73
C ILE A 224 -6.50 -3.62 9.14
N PRO A 225 -5.99 -2.56 9.78
CA PRO A 225 -6.54 -2.08 11.06
C PRO A 225 -8.03 -1.75 10.92
N GLN A 226 -8.86 -2.31 11.80
CA GLN A 226 -10.31 -2.15 11.79
C GLN A 226 -10.78 -0.93 12.60
N SER A 227 -10.03 -0.54 13.63
CA SER A 227 -10.33 0.63 14.44
C SER A 227 -9.10 1.26 15.10
N ILE A 228 -9.15 2.57 15.31
CA ILE A 228 -8.18 3.32 16.13
C ILE A 228 -8.77 3.73 17.49
N ASN A 229 -10.01 3.33 17.78
CA ASN A 229 -10.65 3.61 19.05
C ASN A 229 -10.30 2.50 20.06
N PRO A 230 -9.77 2.83 21.25
CA PRO A 230 -9.39 1.83 22.25
C PRO A 230 -10.48 0.82 22.61
N SER A 231 -11.75 1.26 22.67
CA SER A 231 -12.90 0.39 22.96
C SER A 231 -13.12 -0.72 21.91
N SER A 232 -12.53 -0.56 20.72
CA SER A 232 -12.71 -1.44 19.56
C SER A 232 -11.42 -2.16 19.14
N TYR A 233 -10.35 -2.09 19.94
CA TYR A 233 -9.08 -2.77 19.63
C TYR A 233 -9.19 -4.29 19.56
N HIS A 234 -10.23 -4.89 20.16
CA HIS A 234 -10.54 -6.31 20.02
C HIS A 234 -10.90 -6.74 18.58
N LEU A 235 -11.16 -5.78 17.68
CA LEU A 235 -11.38 -6.02 16.25
C LEU A 235 -10.09 -6.03 15.43
N ASN A 236 -8.97 -5.60 16.01
CA ASN A 236 -7.68 -5.56 15.33
C ASN A 236 -6.90 -6.85 15.60
N PHE A 237 -6.07 -7.23 14.62
CA PHE A 237 -5.07 -8.27 14.80
C PHE A 237 -3.93 -7.80 15.72
N PRO A 238 -3.33 -8.65 16.55
CA PRO A 238 -3.76 -10.01 16.87
C PRO A 238 -4.78 -10.07 18.01
N THR A 239 -5.62 -11.10 17.98
CA THR A 239 -6.45 -11.49 19.13
C THR A 239 -5.90 -12.73 19.85
N THR A 240 -5.06 -13.52 19.19
CA THR A 240 -4.36 -14.65 19.81
C THR A 240 -2.85 -14.39 19.85
N GLY A 241 -2.13 -15.00 20.80
CA GLY A 241 -0.67 -14.85 20.88
C GLY A 241 0.04 -16.10 21.37
N ALA A 242 1.34 -16.15 21.14
CA ALA A 242 2.26 -17.12 21.73
C ALA A 242 3.65 -16.48 21.84
N ASN A 243 4.51 -17.08 22.67
CA ASN A 243 5.86 -16.56 22.89
C ASN A 243 6.68 -16.54 21.59
N ASN A 244 7.37 -15.41 21.33
CA ASN A 244 8.19 -15.11 20.16
C ASN A 244 7.45 -15.07 18.81
N LEU A 245 6.13 -14.91 18.81
CA LEU A 245 5.43 -14.46 17.60
C LEU A 245 5.69 -12.98 17.36
N TYR A 246 5.74 -12.60 16.09
CA TYR A 246 5.95 -11.21 15.72
C TYR A 246 5.14 -10.81 14.48
N PHE A 247 4.90 -9.52 14.36
CA PHE A 247 4.31 -8.91 13.19
C PHE A 247 4.91 -7.53 12.95
N ASP A 248 4.88 -7.09 11.70
CA ASP A 248 5.42 -5.80 11.31
C ASP A 248 4.26 -4.81 11.05
N LEU A 249 4.26 -3.66 11.72
CA LEU A 249 3.36 -2.56 11.39
C LEU A 249 3.89 -1.84 10.14
N ASP A 250 3.09 -1.73 9.08
CA ASP A 250 3.37 -0.87 7.92
C ASP A 250 2.84 0.54 8.21
N ILE A 251 3.72 1.53 8.26
CA ILE A 251 3.40 2.91 8.61
C ILE A 251 3.35 3.77 7.34
N GLY A 252 2.17 4.32 7.04
CA GLY A 252 2.00 5.32 6.00
C GLY A 252 2.44 6.70 6.50
N GLY A 253 3.00 7.51 5.60
CA GLY A 253 3.47 8.86 5.93
C GLY A 253 4.83 8.86 6.60
N ALA A 254 5.73 8.03 6.07
CA ALA A 254 7.10 7.80 6.55
C ALA A 254 7.72 9.04 7.22
N GLN A 255 7.90 8.96 8.54
CA GLN A 255 8.61 9.94 9.33
C GLN A 255 9.35 9.23 10.45
N SER A 256 10.41 9.84 10.97
CA SER A 256 11.12 9.28 12.12
C SER A 256 10.21 9.35 13.35
N LEU A 257 9.72 8.20 13.80
CA LEU A 257 8.86 8.05 14.97
C LEU A 257 9.64 7.46 16.13
N ILE A 258 9.39 7.97 17.33
CA ILE A 258 9.94 7.46 18.58
C ILE A 258 8.90 6.52 19.19
N TRP A 259 9.29 5.27 19.41
CA TRP A 259 8.46 4.23 20.01
C TRP A 259 9.01 3.86 21.39
N PRO A 260 8.16 3.45 22.35
CA PRO A 260 8.65 2.81 23.57
C PRO A 260 9.35 1.50 23.19
N GLU A 261 10.42 1.14 23.90
CA GLU A 261 11.15 -0.11 23.65
C GLU A 261 10.27 -1.33 23.94
N GLN A 262 9.52 -1.30 25.04
CA GLN A 262 8.66 -2.39 25.49
C GLN A 262 7.38 -1.88 26.16
N ILE A 263 6.32 -2.67 26.07
CA ILE A 263 5.05 -2.49 26.78
C ILE A 263 4.68 -3.83 27.41
N GLU A 264 4.44 -3.84 28.72
CA GLU A 264 4.12 -5.05 29.47
C GLU A 264 2.74 -4.98 30.12
N HIS A 265 1.91 -5.99 29.86
CA HIS A 265 0.57 -6.13 30.43
C HIS A 265 0.26 -7.59 30.71
N GLY A 266 -0.22 -7.90 31.91
CA GLY A 266 -0.71 -9.24 32.27
C GLY A 266 0.31 -10.37 32.10
N GLY A 267 1.62 -10.08 32.24
CA GLY A 267 2.70 -11.06 32.04
C GLY A 267 3.08 -11.32 30.57
N ILE A 268 2.60 -10.49 29.64
CA ILE A 268 2.97 -10.48 28.22
C ILE A 268 3.66 -9.15 27.92
N THR A 269 4.79 -9.21 27.21
CA THR A 269 5.54 -8.04 26.76
C THR A 269 5.48 -7.94 25.24
N ALA A 270 5.17 -6.75 24.74
CA ALA A 270 5.34 -6.37 23.35
C ALA A 270 6.63 -5.55 23.24
N THR A 271 7.64 -6.07 22.54
CA THR A 271 8.88 -5.35 22.21
C THR A 271 8.73 -4.70 20.83
N LEU A 272 9.08 -3.42 20.72
CA LEU A 272 8.92 -2.65 19.48
C LEU A 272 10.29 -2.29 18.89
N GLU A 273 10.51 -2.67 17.64
CA GLU A 273 11.75 -2.44 16.91
C GLU A 273 11.44 -1.66 15.62
N PRO A 274 11.51 -0.31 15.63
CA PRO A 274 11.32 0.49 14.43
C PRO A 274 12.47 0.31 13.45
N ASN A 275 12.16 0.29 12.15
CA ASN A 275 13.19 0.31 11.12
C ASN A 275 13.82 1.71 10.98
N SER A 276 14.99 1.78 10.36
CA SER A 276 15.74 3.03 10.19
C SER A 276 15.03 4.10 9.36
N THR A 277 14.02 3.71 8.57
CA THR A 277 13.26 4.64 7.70
C THR A 277 11.95 5.12 8.33
N GLY A 278 11.57 4.61 9.51
CA GLY A 278 10.30 4.94 10.17
C GLY A 278 9.05 4.42 9.46
N THR A 279 9.22 3.55 8.45
CA THR A 279 8.12 2.97 7.64
C THR A 279 7.60 1.67 8.21
N SER A 280 8.33 1.04 9.12
CA SER A 280 7.95 -0.25 9.70
C SER A 280 8.35 -0.35 11.16
N VAL A 281 7.53 -1.03 11.96
CA VAL A 281 7.86 -1.38 13.35
C VAL A 281 7.58 -2.85 13.58
N ARG A 282 8.60 -3.62 13.92
CA ARG A 282 8.39 -5.01 14.34
C ARG A 282 7.90 -5.03 15.77
N VAL A 283 6.81 -5.76 16.00
CA VAL A 283 6.25 -6.01 17.32
C VAL A 283 6.44 -7.49 17.62
N THR A 284 7.25 -7.80 18.64
CA THR A 284 7.49 -9.16 19.10
C THR A 284 6.80 -9.39 20.43
N LEU A 285 5.96 -10.42 20.51
CA LEU A 285 5.26 -10.82 21.73
C LEU A 285 6.09 -11.85 22.49
N THR A 286 6.42 -11.56 23.74
CA THR A 286 7.05 -12.49 24.68
C THR A 286 6.16 -12.67 25.89
N GLY A 287 6.20 -13.85 26.50
CA GLY A 287 5.32 -14.17 27.61
C GLY A 287 5.49 -15.62 28.06
N PRO A 288 4.49 -16.18 28.77
CA PRO A 288 4.64 -17.50 29.35
C PRO A 288 4.84 -18.58 28.28
N VAL A 289 5.84 -19.44 28.52
CA VAL A 289 6.28 -20.48 27.58
C VAL A 289 6.76 -21.70 28.35
N ALA A 290 6.60 -22.89 27.75
CA ALA A 290 7.20 -24.10 28.29
C ALA A 290 8.68 -24.15 27.94
N THR A 291 9.52 -24.30 28.95
CA THR A 291 10.97 -24.48 28.78
C THR A 291 11.30 -25.91 28.33
N PRO A 292 12.48 -26.16 27.72
CA PRO A 292 12.88 -27.50 27.30
C PRO A 292 12.81 -28.58 28.40
N SER A 293 13.08 -28.22 29.66
CA SER A 293 12.95 -29.13 30.80
C SER A 293 11.49 -29.50 31.12
N GLN A 294 10.54 -28.62 30.80
CA GLN A 294 9.11 -28.85 30.99
C GLN A 294 8.47 -29.67 29.85
N TRP A 295 9.11 -29.78 28.68
CA TRP A 295 8.57 -30.57 27.55
C TRP A 295 8.55 -32.07 27.84
N GLY A 296 9.61 -32.60 28.45
CA GLY A 296 9.77 -34.03 28.74
C GLY A 296 9.17 -34.48 30.06
N PHE A 297 8.77 -33.56 30.93
CA PHE A 297 8.28 -33.87 32.27
C PHE A 297 6.75 -34.02 32.30
N THR A 298 6.25 -34.99 33.07
CA THR A 298 4.84 -35.13 33.43
C THR A 298 4.76 -35.00 34.95
N GLY A 299 3.99 -34.03 35.46
CA GLY A 299 4.00 -33.62 36.88
C GLY A 299 3.67 -32.14 37.07
N SER A 300 3.53 -31.69 38.32
CA SER A 300 3.04 -30.35 38.68
C SER A 300 4.03 -29.21 38.39
N ASN A 301 4.26 -28.93 37.11
CA ASN A 301 5.07 -27.81 36.62
C ASN A 301 4.15 -26.77 35.98
N ASN A 302 3.41 -26.03 36.81
CA ASN A 302 2.57 -24.95 36.32
C ASN A 302 3.40 -23.92 35.54
N ILE A 303 2.91 -23.55 34.36
CA ILE A 303 3.41 -22.39 33.63
C ILE A 303 2.58 -21.19 34.09
N VAL A 304 3.23 -20.05 34.27
CA VAL A 304 2.55 -18.81 34.64
C VAL A 304 1.43 -18.56 33.63
N LYS A 305 0.24 -18.23 34.13
CA LYS A 305 -0.87 -17.87 33.26
C LYS A 305 -0.84 -16.36 33.10
N PRO A 306 -0.75 -15.83 31.88
CA PRO A 306 -0.99 -14.42 31.67
C PRO A 306 -2.43 -14.09 32.05
N GLU A 307 -2.64 -12.88 32.55
CA GLU A 307 -3.98 -12.34 32.75
C GLU A 307 -4.55 -12.03 31.37
N LEU A 308 -5.77 -12.46 31.05
CA LEU A 308 -6.42 -12.18 29.76
C LEU A 308 -7.89 -11.81 29.99
N PRO A 309 -8.51 -10.98 29.12
CA PRO A 309 -7.90 -10.34 27.95
C PRO A 309 -6.97 -9.18 28.31
N GLN A 310 -5.97 -8.88 27.45
CA GLN A 310 -5.06 -7.74 27.61
C GLN A 310 -5.13 -6.81 26.41
N LEU A 311 -5.30 -5.52 26.69
CA LEU A 311 -5.25 -4.45 25.70
C LEU A 311 -3.83 -3.91 25.60
N PHE A 312 -3.31 -3.83 24.38
CA PHE A 312 -2.06 -3.15 24.08
C PHE A 312 -2.36 -1.93 23.23
N GLU A 313 -1.80 -0.77 23.59
CA GLU A 313 -1.79 0.44 22.76
C GLU A 313 -0.34 0.85 22.49
N LEU A 314 0.08 0.66 21.24
CA LEU A 314 1.39 1.04 20.71
C LEU A 314 1.29 2.49 20.22
N VAL A 315 2.11 3.38 20.78
CA VAL A 315 2.08 4.81 20.47
C VAL A 315 3.42 5.27 19.89
N GLY A 316 3.38 5.71 18.64
CA GLY A 316 4.49 6.36 17.96
C GLY A 316 4.43 7.88 18.16
N LYS A 317 5.54 8.46 18.63
CA LYS A 317 5.66 9.88 18.94
C LYS A 317 6.54 10.63 17.94
N ASP A 318 6.26 11.90 17.72
CA ASP A 318 7.16 12.80 16.98
C ASP A 318 8.38 13.21 17.82
N GLY A 319 9.29 13.99 17.23
CA GLY A 319 10.48 14.50 17.92
C GLY A 319 10.19 15.46 19.09
N ASN A 320 8.95 15.96 19.21
CA ASN A 320 8.49 16.79 20.31
C ASN A 320 7.81 15.97 21.42
N GLY A 321 7.69 14.65 21.24
CA GLY A 321 7.03 13.75 22.18
C GLY A 321 5.49 13.68 22.04
N ASN A 322 4.92 14.28 21.00
CA ASN A 322 3.48 14.21 20.74
C ASN A 322 3.12 12.86 20.14
N ALA A 323 2.03 12.24 20.60
CA ALA A 323 1.50 11.02 20.01
C ALA A 323 0.90 11.34 18.63
N VAL A 324 1.46 10.73 17.58
CA VAL A 324 1.07 10.97 16.18
C VAL A 324 0.59 9.72 15.47
N VAL A 325 1.01 8.53 15.94
CA VAL A 325 0.53 7.24 15.44
C VAL A 325 0.09 6.37 16.61
N LYS A 326 -1.02 5.67 16.44
CA LYS A 326 -1.51 4.68 17.39
C LYS A 326 -1.88 3.38 16.67
N TYR A 327 -1.55 2.26 17.31
CA TYR A 327 -2.07 0.96 16.96
C TYR A 327 -2.41 0.22 18.23
N GLY A 328 -3.59 -0.39 18.31
CA GLY A 328 -3.91 -1.21 19.46
C GLY A 328 -4.65 -2.47 19.08
N PHE A 329 -4.49 -3.47 19.94
CA PHE A 329 -5.06 -4.80 19.78
C PHE A 329 -5.41 -5.37 21.15
N THR A 330 -6.23 -6.42 21.18
CA THR A 330 -6.60 -7.10 22.44
C THR A 330 -6.34 -8.59 22.32
N LEU A 331 -5.36 -9.07 23.08
CA LEU A 331 -5.12 -10.51 23.21
C LEU A 331 -6.21 -11.09 24.10
N LYS A 332 -7.00 -12.02 23.56
CA LYS A 332 -8.02 -12.78 24.29
C LYS A 332 -7.57 -14.20 24.63
N GLN A 333 -6.56 -14.73 23.93
CA GLN A 333 -6.11 -16.11 24.09
C GLN A 333 -4.60 -16.21 23.90
N TRP A 334 -3.94 -16.95 24.81
CA TRP A 334 -2.51 -17.22 24.77
C TRP A 334 -2.25 -18.72 24.62
N PHE A 335 -1.32 -19.07 23.72
CA PHE A 335 -0.95 -20.43 23.40
C PHE A 335 0.47 -20.75 23.86
N VAL A 336 0.62 -21.93 24.46
CA VAL A 336 1.89 -22.53 24.85
C VAL A 336 2.07 -23.83 24.08
N ASN A 337 3.26 -24.16 23.61
CA ASN A 337 3.52 -25.42 22.90
C ASN A 337 4.49 -26.32 23.68
N ARG A 338 4.45 -27.62 23.40
CA ARG A 338 5.34 -28.64 24.02
C ARG A 338 6.66 -28.84 23.27
N GLY A 339 7.14 -27.80 22.58
CA GLY A 339 8.35 -27.84 21.78
C GLY A 339 8.39 -29.00 20.79
N SER A 340 9.49 -29.75 20.81
CA SER A 340 9.71 -30.89 19.91
C SER A 340 9.05 -32.20 20.34
N LYS A 341 8.30 -32.22 21.45
CA LYS A 341 7.68 -33.45 21.99
C LYS A 341 6.35 -33.76 21.30
N LYS A 342 6.35 -34.85 20.53
CA LYS A 342 5.13 -35.53 20.05
C LYS A 342 4.68 -36.60 21.02
N ASP A 343 3.38 -36.79 21.13
CA ASP A 343 2.76 -37.79 22.00
C ASP A 343 1.30 -38.08 21.58
N THR A 344 0.71 -39.08 22.22
CA THR A 344 -0.70 -39.45 22.05
C THR A 344 -1.64 -38.32 22.48
N ALA A 345 -2.87 -38.31 21.95
CA ALA A 345 -3.86 -37.29 22.30
C ALA A 345 -4.10 -37.19 23.81
N ILE A 346 -4.20 -38.34 24.49
CA ILE A 346 -4.40 -38.40 25.95
C ILE A 346 -3.19 -37.78 26.66
N ASN A 347 -1.97 -38.17 26.33
CA ASN A 347 -0.77 -37.66 27.01
C ASN A 347 -0.55 -36.17 26.77
N GLN A 348 -0.89 -35.66 25.59
CA GLN A 348 -0.86 -34.23 25.32
C GLN A 348 -1.92 -33.47 26.10
N ALA A 349 -3.14 -34.01 26.23
CA ALA A 349 -4.20 -33.40 27.02
C ALA A 349 -3.85 -33.37 28.51
N LEU A 350 -3.28 -34.47 29.02
CA LEU A 350 -2.76 -34.56 30.38
C LEU A 350 -1.66 -33.51 30.60
N TRP A 351 -0.70 -33.38 29.69
CA TRP A 351 0.35 -32.38 29.79
C TRP A 351 -0.20 -30.95 29.82
N CYS A 352 -1.13 -30.61 28.93
CA CYS A 352 -1.79 -29.30 28.94
C CYS A 352 -2.42 -29.00 30.30
N ARG A 353 -3.16 -29.97 30.87
CA ARG A 353 -3.78 -29.83 32.18
C ARG A 353 -2.75 -29.66 33.30
N ASP A 354 -1.67 -30.42 33.24
CA ASP A 354 -0.62 -30.43 34.28
C ASP A 354 0.18 -29.10 34.30
N ILE A 355 0.29 -28.39 33.18
CA ILE A 355 0.84 -27.03 33.13
C ILE A 355 -0.19 -25.94 33.46
N GLY A 356 -1.45 -26.32 33.71
CA GLY A 356 -2.56 -25.42 34.05
C GLY A 356 -3.36 -24.87 32.86
N TYR A 357 -3.19 -25.42 31.66
CA TYR A 357 -3.85 -25.01 30.43
C TYR A 357 -4.84 -26.11 29.99
N ARG A 358 -5.49 -25.93 28.84
CA ARG A 358 -6.29 -26.99 28.19
C ARG A 358 -5.76 -27.27 26.79
N MET A 359 -6.02 -28.47 26.30
CA MET A 359 -5.92 -28.74 24.87
C MET A 359 -6.95 -27.87 24.12
N PRO A 360 -6.58 -27.23 23.00
CA PRO A 360 -7.45 -26.40 22.19
C PRO A 360 -8.47 -27.25 21.46
N GLU A 361 -9.61 -26.65 21.16
CA GLU A 361 -10.58 -27.19 20.21
C GLU A 361 -10.18 -26.75 18.78
N VAL A 362 -10.76 -27.39 17.76
CA VAL A 362 -10.53 -27.02 16.35
C VAL A 362 -10.79 -25.53 16.12
N LYS A 363 -11.87 -24.98 16.72
CA LYS A 363 -12.21 -23.56 16.63
C LYS A 363 -11.22 -22.60 17.29
N ASP A 364 -10.37 -23.07 18.21
CA ASP A 364 -9.31 -22.23 18.78
C ASP A 364 -8.16 -22.05 17.78
N LEU A 365 -7.98 -23.00 16.86
CA LEU A 365 -6.85 -23.04 15.95
C LEU A 365 -7.18 -22.57 14.53
N THR A 366 -8.40 -22.80 14.04
CA THR A 366 -8.73 -22.56 12.63
C THR A 366 -10.21 -22.23 12.42
N ASN A 367 -10.52 -21.42 11.41
CA ASN A 367 -11.87 -21.22 10.88
C ASN A 367 -12.23 -22.14 9.69
N ALA A 368 -11.42 -23.17 9.43
CA ALA A 368 -11.71 -24.16 8.39
C ALA A 368 -13.10 -24.77 8.56
N ALA A 369 -13.77 -25.05 7.43
CA ALA A 369 -15.06 -25.71 7.38
C ALA A 369 -14.93 -27.09 6.75
N CYS A 370 -15.60 -28.11 7.29
CA CYS A 370 -15.64 -29.44 6.66
C CYS A 370 -16.59 -29.46 5.44
N THR A 371 -16.33 -28.61 4.47
CA THR A 371 -17.07 -28.42 3.21
C THR A 371 -16.10 -27.99 2.11
N GLY A 372 -16.52 -28.00 0.84
CA GLY A 372 -15.70 -27.44 -0.25
C GLY A 372 -14.38 -28.17 -0.48
N ALA A 373 -13.35 -27.46 -0.93
CA ALA A 373 -12.05 -28.06 -1.23
C ALA A 373 -11.38 -28.59 0.05
N TRP A 374 -10.66 -29.71 -0.11
CA TRP A 374 -9.99 -30.48 0.97
C TRP A 374 -10.91 -31.05 2.05
N SER A 375 -12.22 -30.99 1.86
CA SER A 375 -13.17 -31.69 2.72
C SER A 375 -13.27 -33.17 2.38
N GLY A 376 -13.75 -33.95 3.35
CA GLY A 376 -13.99 -35.38 3.20
C GLY A 376 -14.51 -35.99 4.50
N PRO A 377 -14.76 -37.31 4.53
CA PRO A 377 -15.33 -37.98 5.71
C PRO A 377 -14.48 -37.81 6.97
N ARG A 378 -13.18 -37.53 6.83
CA ARG A 378 -12.27 -37.34 7.96
C ARG A 378 -12.40 -36.00 8.67
N CYS A 379 -12.97 -34.95 8.06
CA CYS A 379 -13.18 -33.69 8.78
C CYS A 379 -14.55 -33.63 9.49
N GLN A 380 -15.42 -34.63 9.33
CA GLN A 380 -16.78 -34.60 9.86
C GLN A 380 -16.79 -34.86 11.37
N GLY A 381 -17.42 -33.96 12.13
CA GLY A 381 -17.64 -34.10 13.57
C GLY A 381 -17.01 -33.02 14.45
N ALA A 382 -16.19 -32.13 13.87
CA ALA A 382 -15.71 -30.92 14.52
C ALA A 382 -16.09 -29.68 13.72
N VAL A 383 -16.08 -28.52 14.40
CA VAL A 383 -16.47 -27.23 13.82
C VAL A 383 -15.36 -26.23 14.08
N GLY A 384 -14.86 -25.59 13.02
CA GLY A 384 -13.92 -24.49 13.10
C GLY A 384 -14.57 -23.20 13.62
N ALA A 385 -13.73 -22.18 13.82
CA ALA A 385 -14.17 -20.86 14.23
C ALA A 385 -15.10 -20.18 13.21
N THR A 386 -15.83 -19.19 13.69
CA THR A 386 -16.65 -18.32 12.85
C THR A 386 -15.99 -16.96 12.64
N PRO A 387 -16.13 -16.33 11.45
CA PRO A 387 -16.82 -16.83 10.28
C PRO A 387 -16.03 -17.96 9.61
N SER A 388 -16.75 -19.02 9.23
CA SER A 388 -16.16 -20.19 8.59
C SER A 388 -15.60 -19.83 7.21
N SER A 389 -14.52 -20.50 6.83
CA SER A 389 -13.99 -20.43 5.48
C SER A 389 -14.87 -21.19 4.49
N VAL A 390 -14.57 -21.05 3.20
CA VAL A 390 -15.30 -21.72 2.11
C VAL A 390 -14.90 -23.19 1.90
N GLY A 391 -13.90 -23.67 2.63
CA GLY A 391 -13.28 -24.98 2.44
C GLY A 391 -12.68 -25.56 3.72
N ASN A 392 -12.14 -26.77 3.68
CA ASN A 392 -11.39 -27.32 4.81
C ASN A 392 -9.96 -26.78 4.78
N TYR A 393 -9.82 -25.48 4.98
CA TYR A 393 -8.58 -24.71 5.10
C TYR A 393 -8.96 -23.33 5.67
N TYR A 394 -8.05 -22.64 6.35
CA TYR A 394 -8.38 -21.32 6.89
C TYR A 394 -8.48 -20.25 5.80
N GLN A 395 -9.24 -19.20 6.09
CA GLN A 395 -9.13 -17.92 5.38
C GLN A 395 -8.72 -16.85 6.36
N ARG A 396 -7.75 -16.00 6.01
CA ARG A 396 -7.20 -14.98 6.90
C ARG A 396 -8.30 -14.10 7.50
N ARG A 397 -8.53 -14.23 8.80
CA ARG A 397 -9.61 -13.55 9.54
C ARG A 397 -9.07 -13.17 10.92
N ILE A 398 -9.60 -12.10 11.47
CA ILE A 398 -9.32 -11.67 12.84
C ILE A 398 -10.33 -12.34 13.77
N GLY A 399 -9.87 -12.87 14.89
CA GLY A 399 -10.71 -13.45 15.93
C GLY A 399 -11.19 -14.87 15.66
N ALA A 400 -10.73 -15.52 14.59
CA ALA A 400 -11.27 -16.79 14.09
C ALA A 400 -10.24 -17.93 14.07
N GLY A 401 -9.41 -18.03 15.13
CA GLY A 401 -8.47 -19.11 15.33
C GLY A 401 -7.00 -18.70 15.16
N PHE A 402 -6.13 -19.43 15.85
CA PHE A 402 -4.70 -19.12 15.94
C PHE A 402 -3.97 -19.14 14.58
N PHE A 403 -4.09 -20.22 13.80
CA PHE A 403 -3.47 -20.30 12.47
C PHE A 403 -4.13 -19.36 11.47
N THR A 404 -5.41 -19.04 11.68
CA THR A 404 -6.14 -18.10 10.84
C THR A 404 -5.57 -16.68 10.94
N GLU A 405 -5.10 -16.29 12.13
CA GLU A 405 -4.40 -15.02 12.34
C GLU A 405 -2.93 -15.10 11.93
N TRP A 406 -2.18 -16.06 12.46
CA TRP A 406 -0.72 -16.06 12.33
C TRP A 406 -0.19 -16.79 11.09
N GLY A 407 -1.00 -17.66 10.50
CA GLY A 407 -0.67 -18.40 9.28
C GLY A 407 0.27 -19.57 9.54
N HIS A 408 1.17 -19.82 8.59
CA HIS A 408 2.09 -20.96 8.66
C HIS A 408 3.20 -20.75 9.70
N MET A 409 3.22 -21.65 10.70
CA MET A 409 4.09 -21.50 11.88
C MET A 409 5.59 -21.62 11.63
N ILE A 410 6.02 -22.27 10.54
CA ILE A 410 7.46 -22.41 10.20
C ILE A 410 8.18 -21.07 10.05
N PHE A 411 7.43 -20.00 9.73
CA PHE A 411 7.97 -18.65 9.58
C PHE A 411 8.17 -17.92 10.92
N TYR A 412 7.98 -18.62 12.05
CA TYR A 412 8.28 -18.16 13.40
C TYR A 412 9.33 -19.07 14.06
N PRO A 413 10.58 -19.11 13.56
CA PRO A 413 11.59 -20.08 13.99
C PRO A 413 11.91 -20.01 15.49
N ASN A 414 11.76 -18.83 16.10
CA ASN A 414 12.06 -18.60 17.51
C ASN A 414 10.87 -18.92 18.44
N ALA A 415 9.69 -19.24 17.91
CA ALA A 415 8.51 -19.58 18.73
C ALA A 415 8.59 -21.00 19.34
N GLY A 416 9.58 -21.80 18.93
CA GLY A 416 9.75 -23.17 19.41
C GLY A 416 8.61 -24.11 18.98
N ILE A 417 7.80 -23.68 18.02
CA ILE A 417 6.64 -24.41 17.51
C ILE A 417 7.13 -25.53 16.58
N GLY A 418 6.61 -26.74 16.72
CA GLY A 418 6.90 -27.86 15.82
C GLY A 418 6.43 -27.60 14.39
N ASN A 419 7.35 -27.57 13.43
CA ASN A 419 7.08 -26.94 12.13
C ASN A 419 6.52 -27.86 11.04
N ASP A 420 6.55 -29.19 11.21
CA ASP A 420 6.33 -30.13 10.09
C ASP A 420 5.21 -31.15 10.33
N TYR A 421 4.48 -31.07 11.44
CA TYR A 421 3.51 -32.10 11.83
C TYR A 421 2.23 -31.51 12.42
N PHE A 422 1.18 -32.33 12.47
CA PHE A 422 -0.15 -31.92 12.91
C PHE A 422 -0.22 -31.66 14.42
N TYR A 423 -1.26 -30.93 14.83
CA TYR A 423 -1.54 -30.57 16.21
C TYR A 423 -2.82 -31.19 16.70
N TRP A 424 -2.77 -31.90 17.82
CA TRP A 424 -3.96 -32.43 18.49
C TRP A 424 -4.90 -31.31 18.96
N THR A 425 -6.19 -31.60 18.88
CA THR A 425 -7.29 -30.82 19.47
C THR A 425 -8.13 -31.70 20.38
N SER A 426 -8.93 -31.10 21.25
CA SER A 426 -9.80 -31.83 22.19
C SER A 426 -11.08 -32.39 21.57
N ASP A 427 -11.42 -32.00 20.33
CA ASP A 427 -12.55 -32.56 19.59
C ASP A 427 -12.29 -34.03 19.21
N SER A 428 -13.30 -34.90 19.35
CA SER A 428 -13.21 -36.33 19.05
C SER A 428 -14.52 -36.93 18.52
N VAL A 429 -14.40 -38.03 17.77
CA VAL A 429 -15.53 -38.85 17.31
C VAL A 429 -15.17 -40.33 17.52
N GLY A 430 -15.86 -40.98 18.47
CA GLY A 430 -15.55 -42.36 18.82
C GLY A 430 -14.14 -42.49 19.41
N SER A 431 -13.29 -43.31 18.79
CA SER A 431 -11.88 -43.49 19.18
C SER A 431 -10.90 -42.59 18.43
N GLU A 432 -11.40 -41.76 17.49
CA GLU A 432 -10.57 -40.85 16.71
C GLU A 432 -10.61 -39.45 17.32
N GLN A 433 -9.47 -38.76 17.28
CA GLN A 433 -9.29 -37.40 17.77
C GLN A 433 -8.97 -36.47 16.59
N PHE A 434 -9.39 -35.21 16.64
CA PHE A 434 -9.07 -34.26 15.57
C PHE A 434 -7.67 -33.68 15.70
N ILE A 435 -7.01 -33.57 14.55
CA ILE A 435 -5.75 -32.85 14.35
C ILE A 435 -5.97 -31.68 13.39
N VAL A 436 -5.22 -30.60 13.60
CA VAL A 436 -5.17 -29.43 12.72
C VAL A 436 -3.77 -29.31 12.13
N TYR A 437 -3.69 -29.04 10.83
CA TYR A 437 -2.42 -28.83 10.14
C TYR A 437 -1.99 -27.35 10.26
N PRO A 438 -0.77 -27.05 10.73
CA PRO A 438 -0.33 -25.68 11.01
C PRO A 438 -0.01 -24.86 9.74
N TYR A 439 -0.15 -25.49 8.57
CA TYR A 439 0.11 -24.93 7.25
C TYR A 439 -1.14 -24.28 6.65
N GLY A 440 -2.17 -25.09 6.39
CA GLY A 440 -3.43 -24.68 5.77
C GLY A 440 -4.59 -24.55 6.76
N GLY A 441 -4.39 -24.92 8.03
CA GLY A 441 -5.42 -24.98 9.07
C GLY A 441 -6.54 -25.96 8.76
N ASP A 442 -6.33 -26.87 7.81
CA ASP A 442 -7.22 -27.99 7.54
C ASP A 442 -7.17 -28.99 8.69
N PHE A 443 -8.30 -29.63 8.97
CA PHE A 443 -8.43 -30.56 10.10
C PHE A 443 -9.03 -31.89 9.71
N TYR A 444 -8.61 -32.95 10.40
CA TYR A 444 -9.04 -34.33 10.17
C TYR A 444 -9.06 -35.11 11.47
N LYS A 445 -9.90 -36.12 11.56
CA LYS A 445 -9.86 -37.15 12.59
C LYS A 445 -8.76 -38.16 12.27
N TYR A 446 -8.08 -38.60 13.32
CA TYR A 446 -6.98 -39.55 13.27
C TYR A 446 -6.98 -40.46 14.49
N ASP A 447 -6.26 -41.58 14.42
CA ASP A 447 -6.11 -42.52 15.54
C ASP A 447 -5.43 -41.83 16.73
N ALA A 448 -6.15 -41.74 17.86
CA ALA A 448 -5.73 -41.05 19.07
C ALA A 448 -4.46 -41.64 19.72
N SER A 449 -4.06 -42.86 19.35
CA SER A 449 -2.81 -43.48 19.81
C SER A 449 -1.56 -43.02 19.03
N SER A 450 -1.71 -42.11 18.07
CA SER A 450 -0.59 -41.60 17.26
C SER A 450 0.11 -40.42 17.90
N ASP A 451 1.37 -40.18 17.50
CA ASP A 451 2.20 -39.12 18.09
C ASP A 451 2.16 -37.83 17.28
N PHE A 452 1.50 -36.80 17.82
CA PHE A 452 1.44 -35.45 17.24
C PHE A 452 1.77 -34.36 18.25
N TYR A 453 1.96 -33.14 17.77
CA TYR A 453 2.22 -31.98 18.62
C TYR A 453 0.94 -31.50 19.32
N VAL A 454 1.10 -30.59 20.28
CA VAL A 454 -0.01 -29.92 20.93
C VAL A 454 0.34 -28.46 21.20
N PHE A 455 -0.65 -27.61 20.99
CA PHE A 455 -0.72 -26.32 21.67
C PHE A 455 -1.60 -26.49 22.89
N CYS A 456 -1.35 -25.73 23.94
CA CYS A 456 -2.23 -25.61 25.08
C CYS A 456 -2.69 -24.16 25.16
N SER A 457 -3.98 -23.94 25.38
CA SER A 457 -4.59 -22.62 25.45
C SER A 457 -5.18 -22.36 26.82
N LEU A 458 -5.31 -21.08 27.17
CA LEU A 458 -6.09 -20.68 28.33
C LEU A 458 -7.58 -20.63 27.95
N PRO A 459 -8.48 -21.01 28.87
CA PRO A 459 -9.91 -20.81 28.71
C PRO A 459 -10.29 -19.35 28.47
#